data_AF-A0A943G6I2-F1
#
_entry.id   AF-A0A943G6I2-F1
#
_cell.length_a   1.000
_cell.length_b   1.000
_cell.length_c   1.000
_cell.angle_alpha   90.00
_cell.angle_beta   90.00
_cell.angle_gamma   90.00
#
_symmetry.space_group_name_H-M   'P 1'
#
loop_
_entity.id
_entity.type
_entity.pdbx_description
1 polymer ?
#
loop_
_entity_poly.entity_id
_entity_poly.type
_entity_poly.pdbx_seq_one_letter_code
_entity_poly.pdbx_strand_id
1 'polypeptide(L)' 'VLDQFPDGAAIDEYAVEAMQVFVQAGIITGSDGMLAARGACSRGQIALIIHNILELGMM' A
#
# COMPACT_ATOMS: atom_id res chain seq x y z
N VAL A 1 4.51 -7.10 -8.55
CA VAL A 1 4.62 -5.78 -7.89
C VAL A 1 4.95 -5.90 -6.41
N LEU A 2 4.34 -6.81 -5.64
CA LEU A 2 4.67 -6.96 -4.21
C LEU A 2 6.06 -7.59 -3.98
N ASP A 3 6.52 -8.40 -4.92
CA ASP A 3 7.84 -9.04 -4.98
C ASP A 3 9.01 -8.05 -5.05
N GLN A 4 8.76 -6.78 -5.40
CA GLN A 4 9.79 -5.73 -5.37
C GLN A 4 10.11 -5.26 -3.94
N PHE A 5 9.30 -5.64 -2.95
CA PHE A 5 9.51 -5.33 -1.54
C PHE A 5 10.01 -6.58 -0.80
N PRO A 6 11.06 -6.47 0.04
CA PRO A 6 11.60 -7.60 0.78
C PRO A 6 10.57 -8.30 1.69
N ASP A 7 9.57 -7.55 2.17
CA ASP A 7 8.51 -8.03 3.04
C ASP A 7 7.17 -8.25 2.31
N GLY A 8 7.16 -8.22 0.97
CA GLY A 8 5.93 -8.42 0.19
C GLY A 8 5.24 -9.76 0.45
N ALA A 9 5.99 -10.80 0.81
CA ALA A 9 5.46 -12.11 1.19
C ALA A 9 4.81 -12.15 2.59
N ALA A 10 4.96 -11.10 3.40
CA ALA A 10 4.33 -11.00 4.72
C ALA A 10 2.88 -10.48 4.67
N ILE A 11 2.39 -10.10 3.49
CA ILE A 11 1.00 -9.69 3.24
C ILE A 11 0.10 -10.90 3.41
N ASP A 12 -0.95 -10.76 4.23
CA ASP A 12 -1.92 -11.83 4.45
C ASP A 12 -2.72 -12.10 3.16
N GLU A 13 -3.09 -13.37 2.93
CA GLU A 13 -3.67 -13.84 1.67
C GLU A 13 -4.90 -13.03 1.24
N TYR A 14 -5.76 -12.64 2.18
CA TYR A 14 -6.96 -11.84 1.92
C TYR A 14 -6.65 -10.42 1.40
N ALA A 15 -5.45 -9.89 1.66
CA ALA A 15 -5.05 -8.53 1.34
C ALA A 15 -4.19 -8.44 0.07
N VAL A 16 -3.74 -9.57 -0.49
CA VAL A 16 -2.78 -9.61 -1.60
C VAL A 16 -3.29 -8.84 -2.82
N GLU A 17 -4.52 -9.13 -3.27
CA GLU A 17 -5.09 -8.50 -4.46
C GLU A 17 -5.23 -6.98 -4.29
N ALA A 18 -5.80 -6.54 -3.16
CA ALA A 18 -5.98 -5.12 -2.86
C ALA A 18 -4.62 -4.38 -2.80
N MET A 19 -3.62 -4.97 -2.14
CA MET A 19 -2.29 -4.38 -2.05
C MET A 19 -1.58 -4.32 -3.40
N GLN A 20 -1.75 -5.32 -4.27
CA GLN A 20 -1.22 -5.27 -5.63
C GLN A 20 -1.79 -4.08 -6.41
N VAL A 21 -3.11 -3.90 -6.36
CA VAL A 21 -3.79 -2.77 -7.02
C VAL A 21 -3.28 -1.44 -6.47
N PHE A 22 -3.22 -1.29 -5.15
CA PHE A 22 -2.78 -0.04 -4.52
C PHE A 22 -1.32 0.31 -4.83
N VAL A 23 -0.42 -0.68 -4.84
CA VAL A 23 0.98 -0.46 -5.21
C VAL A 23 1.10 -0.11 -6.69
N GLN A 24 0.39 -0.84 -7.56
CA GLN A 24 0.45 -0.62 -9.00
C GLN A 24 -0.13 0.74 -9.41
N ALA A 25 -1.16 1.20 -8.71
CA ALA A 25 -1.76 2.53 -8.89
C ALA A 25 -0.95 3.67 -8.24
N GLY A 26 0.13 3.36 -7.51
CA GLY A 26 0.94 4.36 -6.80
C GLY A 26 0.27 4.95 -5.55
N ILE A 27 -0.86 4.37 -5.10
CA ILE A 27 -1.57 4.80 -3.89
C ILE A 27 -0.72 4.49 -2.65
N ILE A 28 -0.10 3.30 -2.62
CA ILE A 28 0.84 2.87 -1.58
C ILE A 28 2.19 2.65 -2.23
N THR A 29 3.21 3.34 -1.72
CA THR A 29 4.59 3.24 -2.22
C THR A 29 5.54 2.50 -1.27
N GLY A 30 5.11 2.26 -0.04
CA GLY A 30 5.95 1.72 1.03
C GLY A 30 6.75 2.79 1.78
N SER A 31 7.47 2.38 2.82
CA SER A 31 8.36 3.22 3.63
C SER A 31 9.71 2.51 3.77
N ASP A 32 10.81 3.21 3.52
CA ASP A 32 12.17 2.66 3.58
C ASP A 32 12.36 1.36 2.77
N GLY A 33 11.68 1.27 1.62
CA GLY A 33 11.72 0.11 0.74
C GLY A 33 10.90 -1.10 1.20
N MET A 34 10.06 -0.94 2.23
CA MET A 34 9.21 -1.99 2.81
C MET A 34 7.73 -1.62 2.73
N LEU A 35 6.84 -2.63 2.68
CA LEU A 35 5.39 -2.43 2.78
C LEU A 35 4.89 -2.37 4.24
N ALA A 36 5.67 -2.90 5.17
CA ALA A 36 5.31 -3.07 6.57
C ALA A 36 3.93 -3.72 6.74
N ALA A 37 3.71 -4.87 6.07
CA ALA A 37 2.42 -5.58 5.96
C ALA A 37 1.61 -5.71 7.27
N ARG A 38 2.30 -5.89 8.40
CA ARG A 38 1.72 -6.04 9.74
C ARG A 38 2.06 -4.89 10.70
N GLY A 39 2.67 -3.84 10.17
CA GLY A 39 3.03 -2.64 10.90
C GLY A 39 1.82 -1.73 11.15
N ALA A 40 1.90 -0.93 12.21
CA ALA A 40 0.89 0.09 12.44
C ALA A 40 1.08 1.27 11.47
N CYS A 41 -0.01 1.78 10.93
CA CYS A 41 -0.01 3.01 10.16
C CYS A 41 -0.35 4.20 11.06
N SER A 42 0.38 5.31 10.92
CA SER A 42 0.03 6.57 11.56
C SER A 42 -1.22 7.18 10.92
N ARG A 43 -1.89 8.08 11.66
CA ARG A 43 -3.05 8.83 11.15
C ARG A 43 -2.72 9.63 9.88
N GLY A 44 -1.51 10.18 9.81
CA GLY A 44 -1.04 10.93 8.64
C GLY A 44 -0.86 10.06 7.40
N GLN A 45 -0.31 8.85 7.57
CA GLN A 45 -0.18 7.88 6.47
C GLN A 45 -1.54 7.43 5.95
N ILE A 46 -2.50 7.15 6.84
CA ILE A 46 -3.87 6.80 6.41
C ILE A 46 -4.53 7.97 5.68
N ALA A 47 -4.38 9.20 6.16
CA ALA A 47 -4.95 10.37 5.49
C ALA A 47 -4.40 10.54 4.06
N LEU A 48 -3.10 10.30 3.86
CA LEU A 48 -2.47 10.32 2.55
C LEU A 48 -2.99 9.21 1.63
N ILE A 49 -3.12 7.97 2.14
CA ILE A 49 -3.66 6.85 1.38
C ILE A 49 -5.09 7.15 0.91
N ILE A 50 -5.94 7.66 1.81
CA ILE A 50 -7.33 8.04 1.47
C ILE A 50 -7.34 9.16 0.41
N HIS A 51 -6.49 10.18 0.57
CA HIS A 51 -6.37 11.25 -0.40
C HIS A 51 -6.01 10.73 -1.80
N ASN A 52 -5.00 9.86 -1.90
CA ASN A 52 -4.56 9.27 -3.17
C ASN A 52 -5.66 8.42 -3.84
N ILE A 53 -6.43 7.66 -3.05
CA ILE A 53 -7.58 6.89 -3.55
C ILE A 53 -8.63 7.83 -4.16
N LEU A 54 -8.95 8.92 -3.48
CA LEU A 54 -9.95 9.89 -3.94
C LEU A 54 -9.48 10.63 -5.19
N GLU A 55 -8.20 11.00 -5.28
CA GLU A 55 -7.65 11.65 -6.47
C GLU A 55 -7.69 10.75 -7.71
N LEU A 56 -7.37 9.45 -7.57
CA LEU A 56 -7.45 8.50 -8.68
C LEU A 56 -8.88 8.36 -9.24
N GLY A 57 -9.89 8.42 -8.37
CA GLY A 57 -11.30 8.34 -8.78
C GLY A 57 -11.87 9.61 -9.43
N MET A 58 -11.12 10.72 -9.42
CA MET A 58 -11.51 11.99 -10.05
C MET A 58 -10.90 12.22 -11.44
N MET A 59 -10.11 11.25 -11.95
CA MET A 59 -9.46 11.27 -13.26
C MET A 59 -10.29 10.49 -14.29
#